data_AF-A0A915ZE04-F1
#
_entry.id   AF-A0A915ZE04-F1
#
_cell.length_a   1.000
_cell.length_b   1.000
_cell.length_c   1.000
_cell.angle_alpha   90.00
_cell.angle_beta   90.00
_cell.angle_gamma   90.00
#
_symmetry.space_group_name_H-M   'P 1'
#
loop_
_entity.id
_entity.type
_entity.pdbx_description
1 polymer ?
#
loop_
_entity_poly.entity_id
_entity_poly.type
_entity_poly.pdbx_seq_one_letter_code
_entity_poly.pdbx_strand_id
1 'polypeptide(L)'
;MDMVAGGLGFISRPMVGTVWEMLGYVYYFRTIKNKSNSRNGPGIPVRKLASLIGKITATTDAMFPARLHSRALLRDKNIGLKKQGWNAIIELSPESIAQLEWWTKNLPLWNGRSLIPEEPKS
;
A
#
# COMPACT_ATOMS: atom_id res chain seq x y z
N MET A 1 -18.14 -1.85 -36.46
CA MET A 1 -18.90 -1.07 -35.47
C MET A 1 -18.65 -1.69 -34.10
N ASP A 2 -18.04 -0.89 -33.26
CA ASP A 2 -17.46 -1.19 -31.94
C ASP A 2 -18.47 -1.66 -30.89
N MET A 3 -18.00 -2.49 -29.95
CA MET A 3 -17.80 -2.02 -28.57
C MET A 3 -17.04 -3.04 -27.71
N VAL A 4 -16.15 -2.48 -26.89
CA VAL A 4 -15.12 -3.07 -26.02
C VAL A 4 -15.66 -3.26 -24.59
N ALA A 5 -14.95 -4.12 -23.84
CA ALA A 5 -14.87 -4.22 -22.37
C ALA A 5 -15.87 -5.13 -21.63
N GLY A 6 -15.41 -6.35 -21.34
CA GLY A 6 -15.85 -7.13 -20.17
C GLY A 6 -14.71 -7.20 -19.16
N GLY A 7 -14.76 -6.32 -18.17
CA GLY A 7 -13.75 -6.17 -17.12
C GLY A 7 -13.54 -7.44 -16.29
N LEU A 8 -12.27 -7.67 -15.94
CA LEU A 8 -11.84 -8.64 -14.93
C LEU A 8 -12.64 -8.39 -13.64
N GLY A 9 -13.33 -9.43 -13.16
CA GLY A 9 -14.11 -9.40 -11.93
C GLY A 9 -13.28 -8.92 -10.74
N PHE A 10 -13.62 -7.73 -10.26
CA PHE A 10 -13.27 -7.29 -8.91
C PHE A 10 -13.98 -8.23 -7.94
N ILE A 11 -13.24 -9.15 -7.34
CA ILE A 11 -13.72 -9.91 -6.20
C ILE A 11 -13.85 -8.91 -5.05
N SER A 12 -15.05 -8.39 -4.83
CA SER A 12 -15.45 -7.68 -3.62
C SER A 12 -15.31 -8.64 -2.44
N ARG A 13 -14.10 -8.70 -1.85
CA ARG A 13 -13.92 -9.34 -0.55
C ARG A 13 -14.51 -8.41 0.51
N PRO A 14 -15.41 -8.89 1.39
CA PRO A 14 -15.93 -8.08 2.48
C PRO A 14 -14.76 -7.65 3.39
N MET A 15 -14.57 -6.33 3.57
CA MET A 15 -13.64 -5.76 4.55
C MET A 15 -14.21 -5.92 5.96
N VAL A 16 -14.26 -7.16 6.47
CA VAL A 16 -14.60 -7.45 7.86
C VAL A 16 -13.59 -8.49 8.38
N GLY A 17 -12.58 -8.06 9.15
CA GLY A 17 -11.48 -8.97 9.50
C GLY A 17 -10.36 -8.45 10.42
N THR A 18 -10.69 -7.90 11.58
CA THR A 18 -9.82 -7.87 12.80
C THR A 18 -8.58 -6.96 12.87
N VAL A 19 -8.39 -6.41 14.07
CA VAL A 19 -7.21 -5.68 14.57
C VAL A 19 -5.88 -6.36 14.22
N TRP A 20 -5.85 -7.68 14.15
CA TRP A 20 -4.65 -8.49 13.88
C TRP A 20 -4.15 -8.39 12.44
N GLU A 21 -5.05 -8.27 11.44
CA GLU A 21 -4.65 -8.06 10.04
C GLU A 21 -4.01 -6.67 9.84
N MET A 22 -4.60 -5.64 10.46
CA MET A 22 -4.07 -4.27 10.40
C MET A 22 -2.70 -4.15 11.09
N LEU A 23 -2.51 -4.78 12.25
CA LEU A 23 -1.19 -4.86 12.90
C LEU A 23 -0.19 -5.64 12.03
N GLY A 24 -0.63 -6.70 11.35
CA GLY A 24 0.16 -7.42 10.37
C GLY A 24 0.62 -6.55 9.19
N TYR A 25 -0.24 -5.66 8.70
CA TYR A 25 0.14 -4.68 7.67
C TYR A 25 1.15 -3.66 8.18
N VAL A 26 0.94 -3.09 9.37
CA VAL A 26 1.89 -2.14 9.99
C VAL A 26 3.26 -2.80 10.19
N TYR A 27 3.29 -4.04 10.67
CA TYR A 27 4.52 -4.82 10.81
C TYR A 27 5.20 -5.05 9.45
N TYR A 28 4.42 -5.41 8.43
CA TYR A 28 4.94 -5.59 7.08
C TYR A 28 5.50 -4.28 6.49
N PHE A 29 4.87 -3.13 6.74
CA PHE A 29 5.35 -1.84 6.24
C PHE A 29 6.66 -1.43 6.93
N ARG A 30 6.74 -1.63 8.25
CA ARG A 30 7.93 -1.37 9.06
C ARG A 30 9.10 -2.26 8.65
N THR A 31 8.86 -3.54 8.40
CA THR A 31 9.92 -4.47 7.95
C THR A 31 10.47 -4.10 6.57
N ILE A 32 9.60 -3.74 5.62
CA ILE A 32 10.01 -3.27 4.29
C ILE A 32 10.83 -1.98 4.40
N LYS A 33 10.40 -1.02 5.22
CA LYS A 33 11.14 0.22 5.47
C LYS A 33 12.53 -0.05 6.05
N ASN A 34 12.60 -0.86 7.12
CA ASN A 34 13.86 -1.16 7.80
C ASN A 34 14.84 -1.91 6.89
N LYS A 35 14.32 -2.79 6.01
CA LYS A 35 15.14 -3.48 5.01
C LYS A 35 15.70 -2.54 3.96
N SER A 36 14.91 -1.58 3.49
CA SER A 36 15.38 -0.56 2.54
C SER A 36 16.36 0.45 3.16
N ASN A 37 16.28 0.72 4.46
CA ASN A 37 17.11 1.73 5.14
C ASN A 37 18.42 1.16 5.72
N SER A 38 18.62 -0.15 5.65
CA SER A 38 19.87 -0.78 6.09
C SER A 38 20.97 -0.38 5.11
N ARG A 39 21.94 0.42 5.56
CA ARG A 39 23.09 0.93 4.79
C ARG A 39 23.90 -0.16 4.06
N ASN A 40 23.73 -1.44 4.43
CA ASN A 40 24.36 -2.62 3.83
C ASN A 40 23.36 -3.77 3.53
N GLY A 41 22.05 -3.53 3.60
CA GLY A 41 21.03 -4.56 3.42
C GLY A 41 20.64 -4.72 1.94
N PRO A 42 20.32 -5.95 1.48
CA PRO A 42 19.76 -6.10 0.14
C PRO A 42 18.44 -5.35 0.13
N GLY A 43 18.29 -4.37 -0.77
CA GLY A 43 17.05 -3.64 -1.00
C GLY A 43 15.85 -4.57 -1.23
N ILE A 44 14.70 -4.01 -1.57
CA ILE A 44 13.48 -4.83 -1.66
C ILE A 44 13.26 -5.35 -3.08
N PRO A 45 12.88 -6.62 -3.27
CA PRO A 45 12.46 -7.08 -4.58
C PRO A 45 11.25 -6.31 -5.07
N VAL A 46 11.21 -5.94 -6.35
CA VAL A 46 10.08 -5.24 -6.98
C VAL A 46 8.75 -5.96 -6.74
N ARG A 47 8.74 -7.30 -6.78
CA ARG A 47 7.54 -8.11 -6.45
C ARG A 47 7.03 -7.88 -5.01
N LYS A 48 7.93 -7.68 -4.04
CA LYS A 48 7.54 -7.39 -2.64
C LYS A 48 6.94 -5.99 -2.52
N LEU A 49 7.47 -5.01 -3.26
CA LEU A 49 6.88 -3.68 -3.35
C LEU A 49 5.52 -3.69 -4.05
N ALA A 50 5.36 -4.48 -5.11
CA ALA A 50 4.07 -4.63 -5.79
C ALA A 50 3.01 -5.27 -4.87
N SER A 51 3.39 -6.31 -4.11
CA SER A 51 2.51 -6.91 -3.10
C SER A 51 2.11 -5.91 -2.02
N LEU A 52 3.04 -5.07 -1.57
CA LEU A 52 2.78 -3.99 -0.62
C LEU A 52 1.76 -2.98 -1.17
N ILE A 53 1.94 -2.53 -2.41
CA ILE A 53 1.01 -1.60 -3.06
C ILE A 53 -0.38 -2.22 -3.18
N GLY A 54 -0.50 -3.50 -3.55
CA GLY A 54 -1.80 -4.17 -3.62
C GLY A 54 -2.53 -4.20 -2.28
N LYS A 55 -1.80 -4.39 -1.17
CA LYS A 55 -2.36 -4.31 0.19
C LYS A 55 -2.84 -2.89 0.51
N ILE A 56 -2.01 -1.89 0.23
CA ILE A 56 -2.37 -0.47 0.37
C ILE A 56 -3.64 -0.14 -0.41
N THR A 57 -3.71 -0.54 -1.69
CA THR A 57 -4.87 -0.30 -2.56
C THR A 57 -6.15 -0.91 -1.98
N ALA A 58 -6.09 -2.14 -1.48
CA ALA A 58 -7.24 -2.78 -0.84
C ALA A 58 -7.71 -2.05 0.43
N THR A 59 -6.79 -1.43 1.18
CA THR A 59 -7.11 -0.64 2.39
C THR A 59 -7.57 0.79 2.06
N THR A 60 -7.40 1.26 0.83
CA THR A 60 -7.54 2.68 0.51
C THR A 60 -8.99 3.17 0.61
N ASP A 61 -9.95 2.28 0.32
CA ASP A 61 -11.38 2.62 0.41
C ASP A 61 -11.87 2.75 1.86
N ALA A 62 -11.13 2.20 2.83
CA ALA A 62 -11.43 2.32 4.25
C ALA A 62 -10.82 3.57 4.90
N MET A 63 -9.96 4.32 4.19
CA MET A 63 -9.15 5.38 4.79
C MET A 63 -9.06 6.61 3.88
N PHE A 64 -9.57 7.75 4.34
CA PHE A 64 -9.39 9.02 3.64
C PHE A 64 -8.30 9.87 4.33
N PRO A 65 -7.27 10.43 3.65
CA PRO A 65 -7.03 10.49 2.21
C PRO A 65 -5.94 9.50 1.72
N ALA A 66 -6.12 8.19 1.95
CA ALA A 66 -5.07 7.20 1.70
C ALA A 66 -4.60 7.08 0.24
N ARG A 67 -5.44 7.45 -0.74
CA ARG A 67 -5.11 7.38 -2.18
C ARG A 67 -3.85 8.18 -2.56
N LEU A 68 -3.55 9.25 -1.84
CA LEU A 68 -2.40 10.11 -2.12
C LEU A 68 -1.07 9.47 -1.66
N HIS A 69 -1.12 8.50 -0.75
CA HIS A 69 0.05 7.89 -0.11
C HIS A 69 0.50 6.57 -0.78
N SER A 70 0.26 6.41 -2.09
CA SER A 70 0.74 5.27 -2.89
C SER A 70 1.58 5.66 -4.12
N ARG A 71 1.58 6.95 -4.49
CA ARG A 71 2.18 7.44 -5.75
C ARG A 71 3.69 7.23 -5.85
N ALA A 72 4.45 7.51 -4.80
CA ALA A 72 5.91 7.34 -4.82
C ALA A 72 6.28 5.86 -4.87
N LEU A 73 5.56 5.02 -4.11
CA LEU A 73 5.73 3.57 -4.14
C LEU A 73 5.49 2.99 -5.54
N LEU A 74 4.45 3.45 -6.23
CA LEU A 74 4.16 3.07 -7.63
C LEU A 74 5.28 3.49 -8.59
N ARG A 75 5.83 4.69 -8.42
CA ARG A 75 6.96 5.19 -9.22
C ARG A 75 8.18 4.29 -9.05
N ASP A 76 8.60 4.00 -7.82
CA ASP A 76 9.79 3.18 -7.55
C ASP A 76 9.61 1.76 -8.07
N LYS A 77 8.41 1.18 -7.88
CA LYS A 77 8.04 -0.13 -8.46
C LYS A 77 8.19 -0.13 -9.97
N ASN A 78 7.70 0.91 -10.65
CA ASN A 78 7.74 1.01 -12.11
C ASN A 78 9.17 1.20 -12.63
N ILE A 79 10.00 1.99 -11.94
CA ILE A 79 11.41 2.17 -12.29
C ILE A 79 12.16 0.84 -12.15
N GLY A 80 12.00 0.14 -11.03
CA GLY A 80 12.63 -1.16 -10.80
C GLY A 80 12.21 -2.21 -11.83
N LEU A 81 10.90 -2.30 -12.08
CA LEU A 81 10.34 -3.25 -13.04
C LEU A 81 10.89 -3.02 -14.46
N LYS A 82 10.96 -1.76 -14.91
CA LYS A 82 11.47 -1.42 -16.24
C LYS A 82 12.97 -1.70 -16.39
N LYS A 83 13.76 -1.51 -15.34
CA LYS A 83 15.22 -1.66 -15.41
C LYS A 83 15.69 -3.11 -15.34
N GLN A 84 15.09 -3.91 -14.46
CA GLN A 84 15.67 -5.20 -14.05
C GLN A 84 14.62 -6.30 -13.80
N GLY A 85 13.34 -6.05 -14.07
CA GLY A 85 12.27 -7.05 -13.92
C GLY A 85 11.77 -7.27 -12.48
N TRP A 86 10.98 -8.33 -12.28
CA TRP A 86 10.26 -8.55 -11.02
C TRP A 86 11.13 -8.93 -9.81
N ASN A 87 12.30 -9.51 -10.07
CA ASN A 87 13.27 -9.93 -9.05
C ASN A 87 14.33 -8.85 -8.79
N ALA A 88 14.25 -7.72 -9.49
CA ALA A 88 15.11 -6.58 -9.26
C ALA A 88 15.07 -6.13 -7.81
N ILE A 89 16.24 -5.86 -7.24
CA ILE A 89 16.39 -5.29 -5.92
C ILE A 89 16.40 -3.77 -6.06
N ILE A 90 15.46 -3.10 -5.41
CA ILE A 90 15.35 -1.63 -5.45
C ILE A 90 15.53 -1.02 -4.07
N GLU A 91 16.16 0.14 -4.06
CA GLU A 91 16.15 1.06 -2.95
C GLU A 91 14.94 1.99 -3.09
N LEU A 92 14.25 2.24 -1.98
CA LEU A 92 13.12 3.16 -1.96
C LEU A 92 13.60 4.61 -1.95
N SER A 93 12.91 5.46 -2.69
CA SER A 93 13.14 6.90 -2.63
C SER A 93 12.75 7.46 -1.26
N PRO A 94 13.30 8.62 -0.85
CA PRO A 94 12.88 9.30 0.36
C PRO A 94 11.36 9.56 0.42
N GLU A 95 10.73 9.84 -0.72
CA GLU A 95 9.28 10.04 -0.80
C GLU A 95 8.51 8.73 -0.53
N SER A 96 8.98 7.60 -1.06
CA SER A 96 8.40 6.28 -0.78
C SER A 96 8.53 5.92 0.70
N ILE A 97 9.67 6.21 1.31
CA ILE A 97 9.88 6.02 2.75
C ILE A 97 8.88 6.86 3.54
N ALA A 98 8.73 8.15 3.21
CA ALA A 98 7.76 9.03 3.87
C ALA A 98 6.31 8.53 3.73
N GLN A 99 5.93 7.98 2.57
CA GLN A 99 4.62 7.35 2.39
C GLN A 99 4.43 6.12 3.30
N LEU A 100 5.43 5.25 3.41
CA LEU A 100 5.36 4.09 4.32
C LEU A 100 5.27 4.52 5.78
N GLU A 101 5.95 5.60 6.16
CA GLU A 101 5.84 6.15 7.51
C GLU A 101 4.45 6.72 7.78
N TRP A 102 3.86 7.42 6.81
CA TRP A 102 2.48 7.87 6.92
C TRP A 102 1.53 6.70 7.15
N TRP A 103 1.64 5.62 6.36
CA TRP A 103 0.83 4.42 6.53
C TRP A 103 1.03 3.77 7.90
N THR A 104 2.27 3.65 8.35
CA THR A 104 2.61 3.07 9.66
C THR A 104 1.99 3.88 10.81
N LYS A 105 1.93 5.20 10.69
CA LYS A 105 1.38 6.10 11.72
C LYS A 105 -0.15 6.18 11.69
N ASN A 106 -0.74 6.22 10.48
CA ASN A 106 -2.17 6.51 10.31
C ASN A 106 -3.03 5.24 10.30
N LEU A 107 -2.53 4.11 9.81
CA LEU A 107 -3.31 2.87 9.73
C LEU A 107 -3.92 2.44 11.09
N PRO A 108 -3.20 2.51 12.23
CA PRO A 108 -3.79 2.21 13.53
C PRO A 108 -4.91 3.17 13.96
N LEU A 109 -4.90 4.43 13.50
CA LEU A 109 -5.87 5.46 13.90
C LEU A 109 -7.25 5.27 13.27
N TRP A 110 -7.30 4.50 12.18
CA TRP A 110 -8.53 4.14 11.47
C TRP A 110 -9.10 2.80 11.91
N ASN A 111 -8.37 2.05 12.74
CA ASN A 111 -8.86 0.82 13.34
C ASN A 111 -10.01 1.14 14.31
N GLY A 112 -11.20 0.60 14.03
CA GLY A 112 -12.39 0.81 14.85
C GLY A 112 -13.19 2.09 14.55
N ARG A 113 -12.81 2.90 13.54
CA ARG A 113 -13.66 4.01 13.08
C ARG A 113 -14.80 3.51 12.21
N SER A 114 -16.00 4.07 12.39
CA SER A 114 -17.14 3.82 11.51
C SER A 114 -16.82 4.32 10.10
N LEU A 115 -17.06 3.47 9.10
CA LEU A 115 -16.99 3.85 7.68
C LEU A 115 -18.23 4.64 7.24
N ILE A 116 -19.28 4.68 8.07
CA ILE A 116 -20.48 5.47 7.84
C ILE A 116 -20.19 6.89 8.33
N PRO A 117 -20.26 7.92 7.45
CA PRO A 117 -20.15 9.31 7.88
C PRO A 117 -21.16 9.58 9.00
N GLU A 118 -20.73 10.16 10.11
CA GLU A 118 -21.68 10.65 11.11
C GLU A 118 -22.56 11.71 10.44
N GLU A 119 -23.89 11.54 10.52
CA GLU A 119 -24.82 12.53 10.00
C GLU A 119 -24.50 13.89 10.63
N PRO A 120 -24.48 14.98 9.84
CA PRO A 120 -24.19 16.29 10.38
C PRO A 120 -25.20 16.60 11.47
N LYS A 121 -24.71 16.88 12.68
CA LYS A 121 -25.55 17.33 13.78
C LYS A 121 -26.16 18.68 13.39
N SER A 122 -27.48 18.71 13.27
CA SER A 122 -28.29 19.91 13.04
C SER A 122 -28.21 20.90 14.20
#